data_AF-A0A1S8Y6R6-F1
#
_entry.id   AF-A0A1S8Y6R6-F1
#
_cell.length_a   1.000
_cell.length_b   1.000
_cell.length_c   1.000
_cell.angle_alpha   90.00
_cell.angle_beta   90.00
_cell.angle_gamma   90.00
#
_symmetry.space_group_name_H-M   'P 1'
#
loop_
_entity.id
_entity.type
_entity.pdbx_description
1 polymer ?
#
loop_
_entity_poly.entity_id
_entity_poly.type
_entity_poly.pdbx_seq_one_letter_code
_entity_poly.pdbx_strand_id
1 'polypeptide(L)'
;MATINARIDDDIKAKADEVLKKIDISHTQAISALYQYIADCGRLPFQISMQVKTPADIQEEIYNQLKSANASLNAIVRNIEENEVLDNLELVTEFNRIHEIHRDVWNRIPLAEDIPPLEALAATMKKCTMIFMEFKHFGYGFTGFRVLPEEYQLFSAAVERFNHQLVAFKPAAPVYLNLHDREGITRSKAECVTLNPTQLEKKEAGNENQ
;
A
#
# COMPACT_ATOMS: atom_id res chain seq x y z
N MET A 1 -5.75 -31.43 24.06
CA MET A 1 -6.18 -30.46 23.03
C MET A 1 -6.14 -29.08 23.65
N ALA A 2 -5.56 -28.11 22.97
CA ALA A 2 -5.67 -26.70 23.35
C ALA A 2 -6.92 -26.11 22.68
N THR A 3 -7.60 -25.18 23.36
CA THR A 3 -8.79 -24.50 22.84
C THR A 3 -8.47 -23.03 22.64
N ILE A 4 -8.84 -22.49 21.47
CA ILE A 4 -8.67 -21.08 21.12
C ILE A 4 -10.05 -20.49 20.87
N ASN A 5 -10.39 -19.43 21.61
CA ASN A 5 -11.61 -18.67 21.42
C ASN A 5 -11.26 -17.29 20.84
N ALA A 6 -11.72 -17.01 19.62
CA ALA A 6 -11.50 -15.75 18.94
C ALA A 6 -12.84 -15.14 18.50
N ARG A 7 -12.95 -13.81 18.58
CA ARG A 7 -14.06 -13.06 17.98
C ARG A 7 -13.61 -12.51 16.64
N ILE A 8 -14.41 -12.74 15.61
CA ILE A 8 -14.13 -12.32 14.23
C ILE A 8 -15.37 -11.57 13.76
N ASP A 9 -15.16 -10.56 12.92
CA ASP A 9 -16.24 -9.84 12.25
C ASP A 9 -17.05 -10.79 11.34
N ASP A 10 -18.37 -10.65 11.33
CA ASP A 10 -19.29 -11.55 10.62
C ASP A 10 -19.09 -11.49 9.10
N ASP A 11 -18.78 -10.31 8.54
CA ASP A 11 -18.54 -10.15 7.10
C ASP A 11 -17.21 -10.80 6.69
N ILE A 12 -16.19 -10.66 7.53
CA ILE A 12 -14.88 -11.31 7.32
C ILE A 12 -15.05 -12.84 7.40
N LYS A 13 -15.81 -13.33 8.38
CA LYS A 13 -16.12 -14.75 8.51
C LYS A 13 -16.83 -15.29 7.27
N ALA A 14 -17.85 -14.59 6.78
CA ALA A 14 -18.59 -15.04 5.58
C ALA A 14 -17.67 -15.16 4.35
N LYS A 15 -16.81 -14.16 4.12
CA LYS A 15 -15.83 -14.19 3.02
C LYS A 15 -14.81 -15.31 3.20
N ALA A 16 -14.32 -15.52 4.41
CA ALA A 16 -13.40 -16.61 4.73
C ALA A 16 -14.05 -17.98 4.51
N ASP A 17 -15.31 -18.16 4.94
CA ASP A 17 -16.10 -19.39 4.72
C ASP A 17 -16.17 -19.74 3.23
N GLU A 18 -16.41 -18.75 2.37
CA GLU A 18 -16.47 -18.96 0.90
C GLU A 18 -15.13 -19.40 0.31
N VAL A 19 -14.03 -18.77 0.73
CA VAL A 19 -12.69 -19.11 0.24
C VAL A 19 -12.27 -20.50 0.73
N LEU A 20 -12.49 -20.79 2.01
CA LEU A 20 -12.18 -22.08 2.63
C LEU A 20 -12.93 -23.23 1.97
N LYS A 21 -14.21 -23.03 1.58
CA LYS A 21 -14.98 -24.00 0.79
C LYS A 21 -14.37 -24.26 -0.59
N LYS A 22 -13.85 -23.23 -1.26
CA LYS A 22 -13.22 -23.40 -2.60
C LYS A 22 -11.95 -24.24 -2.53
N ILE A 23 -11.23 -24.19 -1.42
CA ILE A 23 -9.97 -24.93 -1.21
C ILE A 23 -10.14 -26.22 -0.39
N ASP A 24 -11.39 -26.59 -0.07
CA ASP A 24 -11.77 -27.79 0.69
C ASP A 24 -11.05 -27.94 2.06
N ILE A 25 -10.92 -26.82 2.78
CA ILE A 25 -10.27 -26.78 4.10
C ILE A 25 -11.26 -26.26 5.14
N SER A 26 -11.29 -26.88 6.32
CA SER A 26 -12.09 -26.41 7.46
C SER A 26 -11.39 -25.28 8.24
N HIS A 27 -12.17 -24.49 8.96
CA HIS A 27 -11.67 -23.46 9.89
C HIS A 27 -10.61 -23.99 10.85
N THR A 28 -10.87 -25.14 11.45
CA THR A 28 -9.97 -25.78 12.41
C THR A 28 -8.64 -26.14 11.75
N GLN A 29 -8.65 -26.64 10.51
CA GLN A 29 -7.44 -26.96 9.76
C GLN A 29 -6.67 -25.70 9.37
N ALA A 30 -7.33 -24.66 8.90
CA ALA A 30 -6.70 -23.38 8.56
C ALA A 30 -6.00 -22.75 9.79
N ILE A 31 -6.68 -22.73 10.94
CA ILE A 31 -6.10 -22.23 12.20
C ILE A 31 -4.92 -23.12 12.63
N SER A 32 -5.07 -24.44 12.56
CA SER A 32 -3.99 -25.37 12.94
C SER A 32 -2.75 -25.18 12.07
N ALA A 33 -2.93 -25.01 10.76
CA ALA A 33 -1.84 -24.75 9.82
C ALA A 33 -1.14 -23.42 10.09
N LEU A 34 -1.90 -22.38 10.46
CA LEU A 34 -1.33 -21.09 10.88
C LEU A 34 -0.42 -21.25 12.10
N TYR A 35 -0.87 -21.95 13.14
CA TYR A 35 -0.07 -22.17 14.34
C TYR A 35 1.15 -23.06 14.08
N GLN A 36 0.99 -24.08 13.23
CA GLN A 36 2.11 -24.93 12.81
C GLN A 36 3.18 -24.11 12.09
N TYR A 37 2.78 -23.23 11.17
CA TYR A 37 3.71 -22.32 10.49
C TYR A 37 4.45 -21.42 11.48
N ILE A 38 3.76 -20.82 12.44
CA ILE A 38 4.38 -19.95 13.46
C ILE A 38 5.39 -20.74 14.29
N ALA A 39 5.05 -21.98 14.68
CA ALA A 39 5.95 -22.84 15.44
C ALA A 39 7.20 -23.23 14.64
N ASP A 40 7.04 -23.56 13.35
CA ASP A 40 8.13 -24.05 12.50
C ASP A 40 9.05 -22.92 12.01
N CYS A 41 8.49 -21.75 11.67
CA CYS A 41 9.21 -20.64 11.04
C CYS A 41 9.51 -19.48 12.00
N GLY A 42 8.96 -19.47 13.21
CA GLY A 42 9.15 -18.40 14.20
C GLY A 42 8.61 -17.03 13.78
N ARG A 43 7.76 -16.98 12.75
CA ARG A 43 7.17 -15.76 12.19
C ARG A 43 5.77 -16.03 11.64
N LEU A 44 4.97 -14.98 11.47
CA LEU A 44 3.67 -15.09 10.83
C LEU A 44 3.82 -15.27 9.30
N PRO A 45 2.92 -16.02 8.65
CA PRO A 45 2.95 -16.21 7.19
C PRO A 45 2.48 -14.96 6.43
N PHE A 46 1.89 -14.00 7.14
CA PHE A 46 1.47 -12.71 6.61
C PHE A 46 1.78 -11.61 7.61
N GLN A 47 1.97 -10.40 7.10
CA GLN A 47 2.21 -9.21 7.92
C GLN A 47 0.86 -8.68 8.42
N ILE A 48 0.65 -8.68 9.75
CA ILE A 48 -0.55 -8.09 10.35
C ILE A 48 -0.40 -6.57 10.31
N SER A 49 -1.05 -5.92 9.36
CA SER A 49 -1.27 -4.47 9.38
C SER A 49 -2.60 -4.19 10.06
N MET A 50 -2.60 -3.47 11.19
CA MET A 50 -3.84 -3.03 11.86
C MET A 50 -4.60 -1.93 11.07
N GLN A 51 -4.04 -1.47 9.95
CA GLN A 51 -4.71 -0.57 9.03
C GLN A 51 -5.28 -1.38 7.87
N VAL A 52 -6.61 -1.34 7.70
CA VAL A 52 -7.27 -1.75 6.46
C VAL A 52 -6.82 -0.76 5.39
N LYS A 53 -5.77 -1.10 4.67
CA LYS A 53 -5.30 -0.30 3.54
C LYS A 53 -6.31 -0.44 2.42
N THR A 54 -6.85 0.68 1.98
CA THR A 54 -7.68 0.73 0.79
C THR A 54 -6.82 0.47 -0.45
N PRO A 55 -7.40 0.06 -1.59
CA PRO A 55 -6.67 -0.03 -2.86
C PRO A 55 -5.94 1.28 -3.23
N ALA A 56 -6.48 2.43 -2.84
CA ALA A 56 -5.84 3.74 -3.00
C ALA A 56 -4.60 3.89 -2.12
N ASP A 57 -4.64 3.48 -0.85
CA ASP A 57 -3.47 3.49 0.04
C ASP A 57 -2.36 2.57 -0.49
N ILE A 58 -2.74 1.40 -1.01
CA ILE A 58 -1.79 0.47 -1.64
C ILE A 58 -1.16 1.08 -2.89
N GLN A 59 -1.95 1.77 -3.72
CA GLN A 59 -1.47 2.49 -4.90
C GLN A 59 -0.48 3.61 -4.53
N GLU A 60 -0.79 4.39 -3.50
CA GLU A 60 0.11 5.45 -3.02
C GLU A 60 1.45 4.85 -2.53
N GLU A 61 1.40 3.75 -1.78
CA GLU A 61 2.61 3.07 -1.33
C GLU A 61 3.45 2.50 -2.49
N ILE A 62 2.81 1.87 -3.47
CA ILE A 62 3.49 1.40 -4.69
C ILE A 62 4.13 2.58 -5.42
N TYR A 63 3.40 3.69 -5.56
CA TYR A 63 3.92 4.89 -6.22
C TYR A 63 5.13 5.47 -5.48
N ASN A 64 5.08 5.53 -4.15
CA ASN A 64 6.20 5.99 -3.31
C ASN A 64 7.43 5.06 -3.43
N GLN A 65 7.22 3.75 -3.53
CA GLN A 65 8.29 2.79 -3.79
C GLN A 65 8.92 2.98 -5.18
N LEU A 66 8.10 3.15 -6.22
CA LEU A 66 8.58 3.44 -7.58
C LEU A 66 9.37 4.74 -7.64
N LYS A 67 8.95 5.76 -6.87
CA LYS A 67 9.69 7.01 -6.71
C LYS A 67 11.03 6.81 -6.01
N SER A 68 11.08 5.97 -4.96
CA SER A 68 12.34 5.60 -4.31
C SER A 68 13.26 4.85 -5.26
N ALA A 69 12.74 3.93 -6.07
CA ALA A 69 13.54 3.20 -7.07
C ALA A 69 14.09 4.15 -8.14
N ASN A 70 13.29 5.12 -8.59
CA ASN A 70 13.76 6.15 -9.52
C ASN A 70 14.89 7.00 -8.92
N ALA A 71 14.83 7.34 -7.63
CA ALA A 71 15.91 8.05 -6.96
C ALA A 71 17.21 7.24 -6.93
N SER A 72 17.13 5.94 -6.59
CA SER A 72 18.28 5.03 -6.64
C SER A 72 18.86 4.89 -8.06
N LEU A 73 18.01 4.76 -9.08
CA LEU A 73 18.45 4.70 -10.49
C LEU A 73 19.16 5.99 -10.92
N ASN A 74 18.64 7.16 -10.55
CA ASN A 74 19.30 8.43 -10.84
C ASN A 74 20.61 8.61 -10.05
N ALA A 75 20.70 8.08 -8.83
CA ALA A 75 21.95 8.06 -8.07
C ALA A 75 23.01 7.22 -8.79
N ILE A 76 22.64 6.07 -9.37
CA ILE A 76 23.53 5.25 -10.20
C ILE A 76 23.99 6.03 -11.43
N VAL A 77 23.07 6.69 -12.16
CA VAL A 77 23.41 7.51 -13.33
C VAL A 77 24.43 8.59 -12.95
N ARG A 78 24.18 9.33 -11.86
CA ARG A 78 25.10 10.37 -11.38
C ARG A 78 26.46 9.80 -10.99
N ASN A 79 26.49 8.64 -10.35
CA ASN A 79 27.72 7.97 -9.96
C ASN A 79 28.56 7.61 -11.21
N ILE A 80 27.92 7.13 -12.28
CA ILE A 80 28.59 6.85 -13.57
C ILE A 80 29.16 8.13 -14.22
N GLU A 81 28.47 9.26 -14.09
CA GLU A 81 28.92 10.55 -14.64
C GLU A 81 30.09 11.15 -13.85
N GLU A 82 30.03 11.05 -12.52
CA GLU A 82 31.00 11.65 -11.60
C GLU A 82 32.28 10.81 -11.47
N ASN A 83 32.21 9.50 -11.71
CA ASN A 83 33.31 8.57 -11.46
C ASN A 83 33.72 7.76 -12.70
N GLU A 84 35.01 7.79 -13.04
CA GLU A 84 35.56 6.98 -14.14
C GLU A 84 35.55 5.48 -13.80
N VAL A 85 35.65 5.13 -12.52
CA VAL A 85 35.60 3.76 -12.00
C VAL A 85 34.61 3.71 -10.84
N LEU A 86 33.65 2.79 -10.93
CA LEU A 86 32.59 2.66 -9.94
C LEU A 86 32.96 1.65 -8.86
N ASP A 87 32.59 1.94 -7.62
CA ASP A 87 32.66 0.96 -6.53
C ASP A 87 31.53 -0.07 -6.69
N ASN A 88 31.92 -1.35 -6.81
CA ASN A 88 30.98 -2.45 -6.97
C ASN A 88 30.07 -2.61 -5.75
N LEU A 89 30.56 -2.35 -4.53
CA LEU A 89 29.78 -2.54 -3.31
C LEU A 89 28.62 -1.56 -3.19
N GLU A 90 28.85 -0.27 -3.49
CA GLU A 90 27.81 0.76 -3.48
C GLU A 90 26.76 0.48 -4.55
N LEU A 91 27.19 0.13 -5.77
CA LEU A 91 26.29 -0.21 -6.87
C LEU A 91 25.45 -1.46 -6.59
N VAL A 92 26.05 -2.51 -6.03
CA VAL A 92 25.31 -3.73 -5.64
C VAL A 92 24.28 -3.42 -4.57
N THR A 93 24.58 -2.51 -3.64
CA THR A 93 23.64 -2.09 -2.61
C THR A 93 22.42 -1.39 -3.20
N GLU A 94 22.64 -0.40 -4.08
CA GLU A 94 21.54 0.29 -4.77
C GLU A 94 20.75 -0.64 -5.69
N PHE A 95 21.43 -1.55 -6.39
CA PHE A 95 20.80 -2.54 -7.24
C PHE A 95 19.90 -3.51 -6.46
N ASN A 96 20.39 -4.04 -5.33
CA ASN A 96 19.62 -4.94 -4.47
C ASN A 96 18.37 -4.24 -3.93
N ARG A 97 18.49 -2.96 -3.54
CA ARG A 97 17.35 -2.14 -3.12
C ARG A 97 16.30 -2.00 -4.24
N ILE A 98 16.72 -1.74 -5.48
CA ILE A 98 15.81 -1.68 -6.63
C ILE A 98 15.14 -3.04 -6.87
N HIS A 99 15.90 -4.15 -6.73
CA HIS A 99 15.37 -5.50 -6.91
C HIS A 99 14.32 -5.87 -5.86
N GLU A 100 14.54 -5.49 -4.59
CA GLU A 100 13.57 -5.68 -3.51
C GLU A 100 12.29 -4.88 -3.79
N ILE A 101 12.42 -3.62 -4.21
CA ILE A 101 11.28 -2.78 -4.61
C ILE A 101 10.52 -3.43 -5.77
N HIS A 102 11.22 -3.90 -6.80
CA HIS A 102 10.60 -4.60 -7.92
C HIS A 102 9.77 -5.79 -7.44
N ARG A 103 10.33 -6.64 -6.58
CA ARG A 103 9.60 -7.81 -6.05
C ARG A 103 8.35 -7.39 -5.28
N ASP A 104 8.45 -6.39 -4.41
CA ASP A 104 7.32 -5.94 -3.59
C ASP A 104 6.20 -5.32 -4.44
N VAL A 105 6.57 -4.42 -5.36
CA VAL A 105 5.63 -3.73 -6.25
C VAL A 105 4.81 -4.73 -7.06
N TRP A 106 5.45 -5.71 -7.71
CA TRP A 106 4.76 -6.69 -8.54
C TRP A 106 3.77 -7.56 -7.77
N ASN A 107 4.05 -7.86 -6.50
CA ASN A 107 3.13 -8.65 -5.67
C ASN A 107 1.89 -7.85 -5.25
N ARG A 108 1.99 -6.52 -5.23
CA ARG A 108 0.98 -5.62 -4.67
C ARG A 108 0.14 -4.90 -5.72
N ILE A 109 0.63 -4.79 -6.95
CA ILE A 109 -0.11 -4.23 -8.09
C ILE A 109 -1.54 -4.79 -8.22
N PRO A 110 -1.81 -6.11 -8.10
CA PRO A 110 -3.17 -6.64 -8.21
C PRO A 110 -4.14 -6.15 -7.12
N LEU A 111 -3.62 -5.53 -6.07
CA LEU A 111 -4.39 -5.01 -4.93
C LEU A 111 -4.63 -3.49 -5.03
N ALA A 112 -4.07 -2.82 -6.05
CA ALA A 112 -4.20 -1.39 -6.28
C ALA A 112 -5.50 -1.02 -7.00
N GLU A 113 -5.86 0.26 -6.97
CA GLU A 113 -7.04 0.79 -7.66
C GLU A 113 -6.85 0.86 -9.19
N ASP A 114 -5.77 1.50 -9.65
CA ASP A 114 -5.43 1.69 -11.06
C ASP A 114 -4.29 0.76 -11.52
N ILE A 115 -4.63 -0.49 -11.83
CA ILE A 115 -3.67 -1.53 -12.20
C ILE A 115 -2.90 -1.20 -13.50
N PRO A 116 -3.53 -0.88 -14.65
CA PRO A 116 -2.80 -0.75 -15.93
C PRO A 116 -1.70 0.33 -15.95
N PRO A 117 -1.90 1.56 -15.42
CA PRO A 117 -0.84 2.57 -15.42
C PRO A 117 0.29 2.22 -14.45
N LEU A 118 -0.01 1.57 -13.31
CA LEU A 118 1.00 1.08 -12.37
C LEU A 118 1.85 -0.05 -12.97
N GLU A 119 1.22 -1.00 -13.67
CA GLU A 119 1.94 -2.06 -14.40
C GLU A 119 2.87 -1.49 -15.45
N ALA A 120 2.42 -0.49 -16.22
CA ALA A 120 3.25 0.17 -17.21
C ALA A 120 4.48 0.84 -16.59
N LEU A 121 4.30 1.52 -15.44
CA LEU A 121 5.40 2.12 -14.68
C LEU A 121 6.40 1.08 -14.17
N ALA A 122 5.90 0.02 -13.52
CA ALA A 122 6.71 -1.06 -12.97
C ALA A 122 7.46 -1.84 -14.06
N ALA A 123 6.85 -2.00 -15.23
CA ALA A 123 7.50 -2.59 -16.40
C ALA A 123 8.65 -1.72 -16.92
N THR A 124 8.52 -0.38 -16.89
CA THR A 124 9.62 0.52 -17.28
C THR A 124 10.76 0.49 -16.26
N MET A 125 10.47 0.44 -14.95
CA MET A 125 11.48 0.21 -13.91
C MET A 125 12.22 -1.13 -14.12
N LYS A 126 11.48 -2.20 -14.43
CA LYS A 126 12.06 -3.52 -14.74
C LYS A 126 13.02 -3.44 -15.92
N LYS A 127 12.69 -2.68 -16.98
CA LYS A 127 13.58 -2.48 -18.12
C LYS A 127 14.90 -1.80 -17.73
N CYS A 128 14.85 -0.80 -16.85
CA CYS A 128 16.07 -0.16 -16.33
C CYS A 128 16.98 -1.19 -15.63
N THR A 129 16.37 -2.02 -14.79
CA THR A 129 17.07 -3.10 -14.06
C THR A 129 17.67 -4.13 -15.02
N MET A 130 16.96 -4.50 -16.08
CA MET A 130 17.47 -5.41 -17.10
C MET A 130 18.68 -4.84 -17.85
N ILE A 131 18.61 -3.58 -18.29
CA ILE A 131 19.73 -2.94 -18.98
C ILE A 131 20.98 -2.89 -18.08
N PHE A 132 20.80 -2.59 -16.81
CA PHE A 132 21.90 -2.55 -15.85
C PHE A 132 22.57 -3.92 -15.66
N MET A 133 21.79 -5.01 -15.65
CA MET A 133 22.33 -6.37 -15.54
C MET A 133 23.14 -6.82 -16.77
N GLU A 134 22.97 -6.15 -17.92
CA GLU A 134 23.68 -6.47 -19.16
C GLU A 134 25.05 -5.76 -19.28
N PHE A 135 25.44 -4.98 -18.27
CA PHE A 135 26.75 -4.30 -18.25
C PHE A 135 27.88 -5.33 -18.22
N LYS A 136 28.80 -5.27 -19.19
CA LYS A 136 29.80 -6.32 -19.43
C LYS A 136 30.77 -6.57 -18.26
N HIS A 137 31.04 -5.55 -17.47
CA HIS A 137 31.97 -5.61 -16.35
C HIS A 137 31.25 -5.54 -14.99
N PHE A 138 29.92 -5.67 -14.98
CA PHE A 138 29.13 -5.74 -13.77
C PHE A 138 29.10 -7.19 -13.24
N GLY A 139 29.45 -7.37 -11.97
CA GLY A 139 29.59 -8.68 -11.34
C GLY A 139 30.96 -9.36 -11.55
N TYR A 140 31.17 -10.51 -10.91
CA TYR A 140 32.41 -11.33 -10.94
C TYR A 140 33.61 -10.86 -10.10
N GLY A 141 33.41 -10.51 -8.83
CA GLY A 141 34.52 -10.41 -7.85
C GLY A 141 35.49 -9.24 -8.06
N PHE A 142 35.21 -8.34 -9.00
CA PHE A 142 35.95 -7.10 -9.19
C PHE A 142 35.55 -6.06 -8.14
N THR A 143 36.53 -5.32 -7.59
CA THR A 143 36.27 -4.24 -6.63
C THR A 143 35.73 -2.96 -7.28
N GLY A 144 35.90 -2.83 -8.60
CA GLY A 144 35.29 -1.75 -9.37
C GLY A 144 35.32 -2.03 -10.87
N PHE A 145 34.49 -1.32 -11.63
CA PHE A 145 34.40 -1.48 -13.06
C PHE A 145 34.09 -0.17 -13.79
N ARG A 146 34.32 -0.17 -15.10
CA ARG A 146 34.02 0.96 -15.99
C ARG A 146 32.81 0.63 -16.85
N VAL A 147 31.88 1.58 -16.95
CA VAL A 147 30.72 1.50 -17.83
C VAL A 147 31.13 2.03 -19.21
N LEU A 148 30.79 1.27 -20.25
CA LEU A 148 31.05 1.70 -21.63
C LEU A 148 30.09 2.84 -22.01
N PRO A 149 30.51 3.78 -22.89
CA PRO A 149 29.64 4.90 -23.30
C PRO A 149 28.29 4.44 -23.86
N GLU A 150 28.27 3.34 -24.61
CA GLU A 150 27.05 2.75 -25.18
C GLU A 150 26.11 2.19 -24.09
N GLU A 151 26.68 1.55 -23.07
CA GLU A 151 25.93 1.02 -21.92
C GLU A 151 25.32 2.16 -21.10
N TYR A 152 26.10 3.22 -20.86
CA TYR A 152 25.63 4.42 -20.17
C TYR A 152 24.49 5.09 -20.94
N GLN A 153 24.63 5.32 -22.25
CA GLN A 153 23.58 5.97 -23.06
C GLN A 153 22.27 5.18 -23.06
N LEU A 154 22.34 3.86 -23.16
CA LEU A 154 21.15 3.00 -23.09
C LEU A 154 20.49 3.05 -21.72
N PHE A 155 21.29 3.03 -20.65
CA PHE A 155 20.80 3.06 -19.28
C PHE A 155 20.20 4.42 -18.92
N SER A 156 20.91 5.53 -19.19
CA SER A 156 20.43 6.88 -18.88
C SER A 156 19.12 7.19 -19.61
N ALA A 157 19.02 6.85 -20.90
CA ALA A 157 17.78 7.03 -21.66
C ALA A 157 16.60 6.21 -21.10
N ALA A 158 16.86 5.00 -20.58
CA ALA A 158 15.83 4.20 -19.93
C ALA A 158 15.37 4.81 -18.60
N VAL A 159 16.31 5.33 -17.79
CA VAL A 159 16.02 6.02 -16.53
C VAL A 159 15.25 7.32 -16.78
N GLU A 160 15.62 8.11 -17.79
CA GLU A 160 14.88 9.30 -18.19
C GLU A 160 13.44 8.97 -18.60
N ARG A 161 13.25 7.91 -19.40
CA ARG A 161 11.92 7.44 -19.78
C ARG A 161 11.09 7.03 -18.56
N PHE A 162 11.69 6.34 -17.60
CA PHE A 162 11.03 5.98 -16.35
C PHE A 162 10.62 7.22 -15.56
N ASN A 163 11.53 8.18 -15.41
CA ASN A 163 11.29 9.44 -14.73
C ASN A 163 10.13 10.23 -15.38
N HIS A 164 10.11 10.33 -16.71
CA HIS A 164 9.01 10.99 -17.43
C HIS A 164 7.66 10.33 -17.18
N GLN A 165 7.59 8.99 -17.19
CA GLN A 165 6.36 8.28 -16.87
C GLN A 165 5.94 8.48 -15.41
N LEU A 166 6.89 8.45 -14.48
CA LEU A 166 6.63 8.65 -13.05
C LEU A 166 6.07 10.05 -12.74
N VAL A 167 6.58 11.08 -13.42
CA VAL A 167 6.08 12.46 -13.29
C VAL A 167 4.71 12.64 -13.94
N ALA A 168 4.44 11.93 -15.04
CA ALA A 168 3.15 11.95 -15.71
C ALA A 168 2.06 11.18 -14.96
N PHE A 169 2.44 10.24 -14.09
CA PHE A 169 1.51 9.47 -13.26
C PHE A 169 0.84 10.37 -12.22
N LYS A 170 -0.50 10.44 -12.27
CA LYS A 170 -1.32 11.10 -11.24
C LYS A 170 -1.96 10.00 -10.40
N PRO A 171 -1.62 9.87 -9.10
CA PRO A 171 -2.34 8.95 -8.23
C PRO A 171 -3.81 9.39 -8.11
N ALA A 172 -4.72 8.43 -7.95
CA ALA A 172 -6.09 8.70 -7.58
C ALA A 172 -6.11 9.57 -6.31
N ALA A 173 -6.97 10.60 -6.27
CA ALA A 173 -7.05 11.49 -5.11
C ALA A 173 -7.46 10.66 -3.88
N PRO A 174 -6.80 10.84 -2.72
CA PRO A 174 -7.17 10.12 -1.51
C PRO A 174 -8.61 10.48 -1.15
N VAL A 175 -9.50 9.48 -1.21
CA VAL A 175 -10.83 9.58 -0.60
C VAL A 175 -10.61 9.50 0.91
N TYR A 176 -10.37 10.65 1.54
CA TYR A 176 -10.40 10.74 2.99
C TYR A 176 -11.84 10.43 3.43
N LEU A 177 -12.06 9.18 3.84
CA LEU A 177 -13.22 8.82 4.65
C LEU A 177 -13.04 9.54 6.00
N ASN A 178 -13.59 10.74 6.09
CA ASN A 178 -13.66 11.50 7.33
C ASN A 178 -14.35 10.63 8.38
N LEU A 179 -13.57 10.08 9.30
CA LEU A 179 -14.03 9.34 10.48
C LEU A 179 -14.73 10.23 11.53
N HIS A 180 -15.24 11.41 11.13
CA HIS A 180 -15.95 12.33 12.02
C HIS A 180 -17.48 12.31 11.91
N ASP A 181 -18.08 11.55 10.98
CA ASP A 181 -19.55 11.39 10.92
C ASP A 181 -20.06 10.16 11.70
N ARG A 182 -19.60 10.00 12.94
CA ARG A 182 -20.19 9.06 13.93
C ARG A 182 -20.55 9.75 15.24
N GLU A 183 -21.22 10.89 15.17
CA GLU A 183 -21.94 11.48 16.30
C GLU A 183 -23.31 11.92 15.78
N GLY A 184 -24.29 11.02 15.76
CA GLY A 184 -25.58 11.36 15.16
C GLY A 184 -26.72 10.36 15.25
N ILE A 185 -26.73 9.38 16.15
CA ILE A 185 -27.97 8.65 16.49
C ILE A 185 -28.03 8.41 18.00
N THR A 186 -28.75 9.27 18.72
CA THR A 186 -29.89 8.90 19.59
C THR A 186 -30.37 10.12 20.39
N ARG A 187 -31.53 10.67 20.03
CA ARG A 187 -32.70 10.74 20.92
C ARG A 187 -33.89 11.44 20.25
N SER A 188 -34.94 10.65 20.08
CA SER A 188 -36.33 11.07 19.93
C SER A 188 -36.74 12.04 21.04
N LYS A 189 -37.32 13.20 20.67
CA LYS A 189 -38.58 13.70 21.24
C LYS A 189 -39.08 15.00 20.60
N ALA A 190 -40.40 15.03 20.48
CA ALA A 190 -41.30 16.18 20.41
C ALA A 190 -41.49 16.87 19.05
N GLU A 191 -42.56 16.43 18.38
CA GLU A 191 -43.50 17.34 17.73
C GLU A 191 -43.72 18.57 18.61
N CYS A 192 -43.50 19.77 18.07
CA CYS A 192 -44.14 20.96 18.58
C CYS A 192 -44.57 21.82 17.39
N VAL A 193 -45.87 21.74 17.13
CA VAL A 193 -46.64 22.60 16.26
C VAL A 193 -46.37 24.06 16.61
N THR A 194 -45.99 24.85 15.61
CA THR A 194 -45.90 26.30 15.69
C THR A 194 -47.29 26.89 15.90
N LEU A 195 -47.56 27.43 17.08
CA LEU A 195 -48.65 28.38 17.31
C LEU A 195 -48.07 29.72 17.74
N ASN A 196 -48.45 30.76 16.99
CA ASN A 196 -48.00 32.13 17.12
C ASN A 196 -48.31 32.75 18.50
N PRO A 197 -47.46 33.65 19.02
CA PRO A 197 -47.74 34.38 20.24
C PRO A 197 -48.48 35.68 19.92
N THR A 198 -49.77 35.75 20.21
CA THR A 198 -50.43 37.03 20.48
C THR A 198 -51.64 36.83 21.38
N GLN A 199 -51.82 37.78 22.31
CA GLN A 199 -52.90 37.95 23.28
C GLN A 199 -52.59 37.49 24.71
N LEU A 200 -52.01 38.44 25.45
CA LEU A 200 -52.33 38.68 26.86
C LEU A 200 -53.86 38.76 27.01
N GLU A 201 -54.43 38.16 28.06
CA GLU A 201 -55.12 38.89 29.15
C GLU A 201 -55.92 37.94 30.07
N LYS A 202 -55.69 38.14 31.38
CA LYS A 202 -56.68 38.16 32.47
C LYS A 202 -57.37 36.87 32.96
N LYS A 203 -57.04 36.54 34.22
CA LYS A 203 -57.89 36.18 35.40
C LYS A 203 -57.24 34.99 36.13
N GLU A 204 -56.61 35.17 37.29
CA GLU A 204 -57.19 35.40 38.63
C GLU A 204 -58.24 34.36 39.07
N ALA A 205 -58.10 33.96 40.35
CA ALA A 205 -58.78 32.90 41.11
C ALA A 205 -58.25 31.49 40.80
N GLY A 206 -57.79 30.67 41.75
CA GLY A 206 -58.03 30.62 43.19
C GLY A 206 -58.36 29.16 43.56
N ASN A 207 -57.97 28.74 44.76
CA ASN A 207 -58.35 27.51 45.47
C ASN A 207 -57.75 26.18 44.96
N GLU A 208 -56.89 25.52 45.75
CA GLU A 208 -57.17 24.79 47.01
C GLU A 208 -57.73 23.38 46.80
N ASN A 209 -56.96 22.44 47.37
CA ASN A 209 -57.38 21.21 48.05
C ASN A 209 -57.66 19.91 47.27
N GLN A 210 -56.99 18.90 47.84
CA GLN A 210 -57.26 17.45 47.93
C GLN A 210 -56.77 16.54 46.81
#